data_AF-A0A7C5GX53-F1
#
_entry.id   AF-A0A7C5GX53-F1
#
_cell.length_a   1.000
_cell.length_b   1.000
_cell.length_c   1.000
_cell.angle_alpha   90.00
_cell.angle_beta   90.00
_cell.angle_gamma   90.00
#
_symmetry.space_group_name_H-M   'P 1'
#
loop_
_entity.id
_entity.type
_entity.pdbx_description
1 polymer ?
#
loop_
_entity_poly.entity_id
_entity_poly.type
_entity_poly.pdbx_seq_one_letter_code
_entity_poly.pdbx_strand_id
1 'polypeptide(L)'
;MIAYFVMECGVEPYIPTYSGGLGVLAGDTLQSLADLKVPSVGVTILWRKGYTSQHLTTHGAQTDFPQIWDPSKYLKPLDIKIKIPVNGQDIYITAWKYDMMGISGHIVPVLFLDTNLKENPTEIRQIFDRLYLAQGKDRMLQEIIFGIGGYELLKALGYKIMVYHINESHSAFLTTGLLKDLQDIEKVRDRVVFVTHTPVAAAFDKFPIEDVKTYLKDYIKDANMEDL
;
A
#
# COMPACT_ATOMS: atom_id res chain seq x y z
N MET A 1 -9.42 11.00 -11.99
CA MET A 1 -9.39 10.73 -10.53
C MET A 1 -7.95 10.57 -10.09
N ILE A 2 -7.63 10.92 -8.84
CA ILE A 2 -6.31 10.71 -8.23
C ILE A 2 -6.34 9.39 -7.44
N ALA A 3 -5.30 8.57 -7.53
CA ALA A 3 -5.07 7.47 -6.60
C ALA A 3 -3.94 7.84 -5.64
N TYR A 4 -4.25 7.93 -4.35
CA TYR A 4 -3.30 8.28 -3.30
C TYR A 4 -2.79 7.03 -2.61
N PHE A 5 -1.56 6.62 -2.92
CA PHE A 5 -0.91 5.44 -2.35
C PHE A 5 -0.06 5.82 -1.15
N VAL A 6 -0.31 5.16 -0.02
CA VAL A 6 0.43 5.37 1.21
C VAL A 6 0.56 4.10 2.05
N MET A 7 1.75 3.89 2.62
CA MET A 7 2.06 2.70 3.44
C MET A 7 1.28 2.65 4.76
N GLU A 8 1.00 3.82 5.34
CA GLU A 8 0.22 3.98 6.57
C GLU A 8 -0.86 5.03 6.44
N CYS A 9 -2.00 4.81 7.08
CA CYS A 9 -3.11 5.76 7.05
C CYS A 9 -3.89 5.73 8.37
N GLY A 10 -3.98 6.87 9.04
CA GLY A 10 -4.82 7.07 10.22
C GLY A 10 -6.19 7.55 9.80
N VAL A 11 -7.11 6.62 9.52
CA VAL A 11 -8.49 6.96 9.12
C VAL A 11 -9.41 7.14 10.33
N GLU A 12 -9.18 6.37 11.40
CA GLU A 12 -9.86 6.53 12.68
C GLU A 12 -9.04 5.88 13.81
N PRO A 13 -9.29 6.19 15.09
CA PRO A 13 -8.49 5.71 16.21
C PRO A 13 -8.47 4.18 16.41
N TYR A 14 -9.51 3.47 15.94
CA TYR A 14 -9.65 2.03 16.14
C TYR A 14 -9.20 1.17 14.95
N ILE A 15 -8.73 1.82 13.87
CA ILE A 15 -8.10 1.16 12.73
C ILE A 15 -6.58 1.37 12.87
N PRO A 16 -5.83 0.37 13.38
CA PRO A 16 -4.40 0.50 13.71
C PRO A 16 -3.49 0.37 12.47
N THR A 17 -3.78 1.12 11.40
CA THR A 17 -3.02 1.06 10.13
C THR A 17 -2.00 2.18 9.99
N TYR A 18 -1.56 2.78 11.10
CA TYR A 18 -0.53 3.81 11.12
C TYR A 18 0.33 3.80 12.38
N SER A 19 1.51 4.43 12.29
CA SER A 19 2.50 4.46 13.37
C SER A 19 2.89 5.88 13.81
N GLY A 20 2.76 6.89 12.94
CA GLY A 20 3.21 8.24 13.27
C GLY A 20 2.60 9.33 12.39
N GLY A 21 3.35 10.44 12.26
CA GLY A 21 2.88 11.66 11.61
C GLY A 21 2.57 11.51 10.12
N LEU A 22 3.22 10.58 9.42
CA LEU A 22 2.94 10.32 8.00
C LEU A 22 1.53 9.76 7.81
N GLY A 23 1.10 8.84 8.66
CA GLY A 23 -0.23 8.26 8.63
C GLY A 23 -1.32 9.24 9.05
N VAL A 24 -1.04 10.12 10.01
CA VAL A 24 -1.93 11.23 10.37
C VAL A 24 -2.10 12.18 9.18
N LEU A 25 -0.98 12.62 8.58
CA LEU A 25 -0.99 13.45 7.38
C LEU A 25 -1.78 12.80 6.23
N ALA A 26 -1.62 11.50 6.03
CA ALA A 26 -2.36 10.75 5.02
C ALA A 26 -3.87 10.74 5.28
N GLY A 27 -4.28 10.54 6.53
CA GLY A 27 -5.68 10.63 6.96
C GLY A 27 -6.26 12.01 6.70
N ASP A 28 -5.57 13.06 7.17
CA ASP A 28 -5.97 14.46 6.99
C ASP A 28 -6.02 14.86 5.51
N THR A 29 -5.11 14.34 4.70
CA THR A 29 -5.09 14.56 3.24
C THR A 29 -6.34 13.95 2.60
N LEU A 30 -6.68 12.70 2.93
CA LEU A 30 -7.86 12.03 2.39
C LEU A 30 -9.16 12.69 2.87
N GLN A 31 -9.23 13.12 4.13
CA GLN A 31 -10.35 13.90 4.66
C GLN A 31 -10.48 15.23 3.90
N SER A 32 -9.38 15.94 3.67
CA SER A 32 -9.37 17.20 2.92
C SER A 32 -9.83 17.01 1.47
N LEU A 33 -9.40 15.92 0.81
CA LEU A 33 -9.88 15.56 -0.53
C LEU A 33 -11.39 15.31 -0.52
N ALA A 34 -11.92 14.66 0.53
CA ALA A 34 -13.34 14.43 0.68
C ALA A 34 -14.12 15.74 0.92
N ASP A 35 -13.63 16.60 1.81
CA ASP A 35 -14.23 17.91 2.12
C ASP A 35 -14.31 18.81 0.90
N LEU A 36 -13.22 18.85 0.12
CA LEU A 36 -13.09 19.64 -1.10
C LEU A 36 -13.73 18.99 -2.34
N LYS A 37 -14.32 17.79 -2.19
CA LYS A 37 -14.95 17.02 -3.28
C LYS A 37 -14.00 16.71 -4.44
N VAL A 38 -12.72 16.52 -4.15
CA VAL A 38 -11.72 16.16 -5.17
C VAL A 38 -11.87 14.67 -5.51
N PRO A 39 -12.14 14.29 -6.77
CA PRO A 39 -12.31 12.90 -7.14
C PRO A 39 -11.04 12.08 -6.92
N SER A 40 -11.03 11.29 -5.85
CA SER A 40 -9.86 10.56 -5.36
C SER A 40 -10.22 9.18 -4.81
N VAL A 41 -9.23 8.31 -4.71
CA VAL A 41 -9.26 7.03 -3.98
C VAL A 41 -7.96 6.88 -3.19
N GLY A 42 -8.07 6.55 -1.90
CA GLY A 42 -6.92 6.17 -1.08
C GLY A 42 -6.60 4.69 -1.24
N VAL A 43 -5.33 4.33 -1.28
CA VAL A 43 -4.87 2.93 -1.34
C VAL A 43 -3.78 2.74 -0.30
N THR A 44 -4.00 1.78 0.60
CA THR A 44 -3.08 1.43 1.67
C THR A 44 -3.15 -0.06 1.98
N ILE A 45 -2.39 -0.53 2.96
CA ILE A 45 -2.32 -1.93 3.37
C ILE A 45 -3.22 -2.16 4.58
N LEU A 46 -3.93 -3.29 4.61
CA LEU A 46 -4.60 -3.76 5.80
C LEU A 46 -3.61 -4.40 6.78
N TRP A 47 -3.04 -3.60 7.67
CA TRP A 47 -2.16 -4.11 8.73
C TRP A 47 -2.95 -4.89 9.78
N ARG A 48 -2.90 -6.23 9.70
CA ARG A 48 -3.72 -7.12 10.55
C ARG A 48 -3.37 -7.05 12.03
N LYS A 49 -2.17 -6.57 12.38
CA LYS A 49 -1.67 -6.46 13.75
C LYS A 49 -1.04 -5.09 14.06
N GLY A 50 -1.31 -4.10 13.22
CA GLY A 50 -0.83 -2.72 13.33
C GLY A 50 0.68 -2.58 13.44
N TYR A 51 1.13 -1.48 14.06
CA TYR A 51 2.55 -1.23 14.30
C TYR A 51 3.01 -1.88 15.62
N THR A 52 2.61 -1.30 16.75
CA THR A 52 2.95 -1.79 18.09
C THR A 52 1.92 -1.33 19.11
N SER A 53 1.58 -2.21 20.05
CA SER A 53 0.90 -1.88 21.29
C SER A 53 1.96 -1.77 22.37
N GLN A 54 2.28 -0.53 22.73
CA GLN A 54 3.29 -0.24 23.75
C GLN A 54 2.74 -0.55 25.15
N HIS A 55 3.52 -1.25 25.95
CA HIS A 55 3.29 -1.45 27.37
C HIS A 55 4.54 -1.04 28.16
N LEU A 56 4.35 -0.31 29.25
CA LEU A 56 5.43 0.04 30.16
C LEU A 56 5.34 -0.83 31.42
N THR A 57 6.40 -1.58 31.68
CA THR A 57 6.54 -2.32 32.92
C THR A 57 6.61 -1.37 34.13
N THR A 58 6.38 -1.91 35.32
CA THR A 58 6.51 -1.16 36.60
C THR A 58 7.90 -0.55 36.82
N HIS A 59 8.92 -1.05 36.13
CA HIS A 59 10.30 -0.54 36.18
C HIS A 59 10.65 0.41 35.03
N GLY A 60 9.68 0.79 34.20
CA GLY A 60 9.88 1.74 33.09
C GLY A 60 10.45 1.13 31.81
N ALA A 61 10.68 -0.19 31.76
CA ALA A 61 11.05 -0.86 30.51
C ALA A 61 9.83 -0.99 29.58
N GLN A 62 10.06 -0.78 28.29
CA GLN A 62 9.05 -0.91 27.24
C GLN A 62 8.96 -2.36 26.73
N THR A 63 7.74 -2.84 26.56
CA THR A 63 7.43 -4.08 25.83
C THR A 63 6.41 -3.81 24.74
N ASP A 64 6.55 -4.54 23.63
CA ASP A 64 5.82 -4.28 22.39
C ASP A 64 5.00 -5.50 21.99
N PHE A 65 3.70 -5.31 21.79
CA PHE A 65 2.78 -6.37 21.39
C PHE A 65 2.08 -6.07 20.05
N PRO A 66 1.64 -7.10 19.31
CA PRO A 66 0.79 -6.87 18.14
C PRO A 66 -0.58 -6.28 18.56
N GLN A 67 -1.12 -5.35 17.78
CA GLN A 67 -2.45 -4.77 17.98
C GLN A 67 -3.50 -5.63 17.29
N ILE A 68 -4.10 -6.56 18.03
CA ILE A 68 -5.14 -7.45 17.47
C ILE A 68 -6.45 -6.68 17.33
N TRP A 69 -7.02 -6.70 16.13
CA TRP A 69 -8.29 -6.06 15.82
C TRP A 69 -9.07 -6.87 14.77
N ASP A 70 -10.34 -6.55 14.62
CA ASP A 70 -11.23 -7.18 13.64
C ASP A 70 -11.64 -6.14 12.58
N PRO A 71 -11.06 -6.20 11.37
CA PRO A 71 -11.39 -5.29 10.27
C PRO A 71 -12.87 -5.22 9.94
N SER A 72 -13.63 -6.31 10.13
CA SER A 72 -15.05 -6.35 9.77
C SER A 72 -15.94 -5.45 10.63
N LYS A 73 -15.43 -4.99 11.78
CA LYS A 73 -16.14 -4.03 12.64
C LYS A 73 -16.11 -2.60 12.11
N TYR A 74 -15.13 -2.28 11.27
CA TYR A 74 -14.83 -0.90 10.85
C TYR A 74 -14.78 -0.73 9.32
N LEU A 75 -14.44 -1.80 8.61
CA LEU A 75 -14.26 -1.81 7.17
C LEU A 75 -15.28 -2.73 6.50
N LYS A 76 -15.69 -2.37 5.28
CA LYS A 76 -16.54 -3.20 4.43
C LYS A 76 -15.66 -4.08 3.55
N PRO A 77 -15.79 -5.43 3.56
CA PRO A 77 -15.07 -6.26 2.61
C PRO A 77 -15.57 -5.98 1.19
N LEU A 78 -14.65 -5.96 0.22
CA LEU A 78 -15.01 -5.92 -1.20
C LEU A 78 -15.10 -7.33 -1.76
N ASP A 79 -16.14 -7.60 -2.55
CA ASP A 79 -16.27 -8.84 -3.31
C ASP A 79 -15.37 -8.79 -4.55
N ILE A 80 -14.06 -8.78 -4.32
CA ILE A 80 -13.03 -8.72 -5.35
C ILE A 80 -11.85 -9.60 -4.95
N LYS A 81 -11.32 -10.31 -5.93
CA LYS A 81 -10.08 -11.07 -5.79
C LYS A 81 -9.29 -10.96 -7.08
N ILE A 82 -8.13 -10.34 -6.98
CA ILE A 82 -7.17 -10.24 -8.08
C ILE A 82 -6.03 -11.23 -7.86
N LYS A 83 -5.22 -11.41 -8.89
CA LYS A 83 -4.05 -12.27 -8.87
C LYS A 83 -2.90 -11.55 -9.57
N ILE A 84 -1.74 -11.50 -8.91
CA ILE A 84 -0.53 -10.92 -9.48
C ILE A 84 0.57 -11.99 -9.52
N PRO A 85 1.30 -12.17 -10.64
CA PRO A 85 2.48 -13.02 -10.65
C PRO A 85 3.62 -12.32 -9.91
N VAL A 86 4.32 -13.02 -9.02
CA VAL A 86 5.53 -12.55 -8.33
C VAL A 86 6.50 -13.73 -8.21
N ASN A 87 7.69 -13.62 -8.78
CA ASN A 87 8.69 -14.70 -8.83
C ASN A 87 8.12 -16.06 -9.34
N GLY A 88 7.22 -16.05 -10.32
CA GLY A 88 6.58 -17.26 -10.84
C GLY A 88 5.55 -17.92 -9.89
N GLN A 89 5.19 -17.26 -8.79
CA GLN A 89 4.07 -17.63 -7.94
C GLN A 89 2.91 -16.65 -8.14
N ASP A 90 1.69 -17.16 -8.13
CA ASP A 90 0.49 -16.33 -8.14
C ASP A 90 0.16 -15.90 -6.71
N ILE A 91 0.16 -14.59 -6.46
CA ILE A 91 -0.30 -13.99 -5.20
C ILE A 91 -1.71 -13.46 -5.38
N TYR A 92 -2.63 -13.94 -4.55
CA TYR A 92 -4.01 -13.47 -4.52
C TYR A 92 -4.16 -12.28 -3.58
N ILE A 93 -4.91 -11.27 -4.00
CA ILE A 93 -5.13 -10.05 -3.22
C ILE A 93 -6.62 -9.74 -3.22
N THR A 94 -7.14 -9.38 -2.06
CA THR A 94 -8.47 -8.78 -1.89
C THR A 94 -8.32 -7.40 -1.25
N ALA A 95 -9.44 -6.73 -1.00
CA ALA A 95 -9.41 -5.45 -0.33
C ALA A 95 -10.63 -5.21 0.55
N TRP A 96 -10.43 -4.33 1.52
CA TRP A 96 -11.46 -3.78 2.37
C TRP A 96 -11.62 -2.29 2.06
N LYS A 97 -12.77 -1.73 2.37
CA LYS A 97 -13.10 -0.33 2.09
C LYS A 97 -13.55 0.41 3.34
N TYR A 98 -12.96 1.57 3.55
CA TYR A 98 -13.48 2.63 4.41
C TYR A 98 -14.04 3.76 3.54
N ASP A 99 -15.20 4.30 3.89
CA ASP A 99 -15.81 5.43 3.18
C ASP A 99 -15.46 6.72 3.94
N MET A 100 -14.39 7.43 3.53
CA MET A 100 -14.02 8.72 4.13
C MET A 100 -15.02 9.78 3.69
N MET A 101 -15.84 10.28 4.62
CA MET A 101 -16.92 11.21 4.31
C MET A 101 -16.51 12.64 4.64
N GLY A 102 -16.55 13.51 3.63
CA GLY A 102 -16.33 14.94 3.81
C GLY A 102 -17.53 15.66 4.41
N ILE A 103 -17.34 16.91 4.86
CA ILE A 103 -18.37 17.78 5.45
C ILE A 103 -19.61 17.98 4.55
N SER A 104 -19.46 17.77 3.25
CA SER A 104 -20.51 17.93 2.24
C SER A 104 -21.23 16.62 1.89
N GLY A 105 -20.84 15.50 2.50
CA GLY A 105 -21.31 14.16 2.19
C GLY A 105 -20.61 13.50 0.98
N HIS A 106 -19.64 14.17 0.35
CA HIS A 106 -18.81 13.53 -0.67
C HIS A 106 -17.91 12.47 -0.03
N ILE A 107 -17.75 11.33 -0.71
CA ILE A 107 -17.01 10.18 -0.18
C ILE A 107 -15.75 9.95 -1.02
N VAL A 108 -14.61 9.87 -0.34
CA VAL A 108 -13.37 9.32 -0.89
C VAL A 108 -13.20 7.90 -0.34
N PRO A 109 -13.27 6.86 -1.18
CA PRO A 109 -13.02 5.49 -0.72
C PRO A 109 -11.55 5.32 -0.36
N VAL A 110 -11.27 4.65 0.76
CA VAL A 110 -9.93 4.22 1.16
C VAL A 110 -9.90 2.70 1.12
N LEU A 111 -9.05 2.15 0.25
CA LEU A 111 -8.90 0.72 -0.01
C LEU A 111 -7.73 0.17 0.80
N PHE A 112 -7.99 -0.89 1.55
CA PHE A 112 -7.00 -1.59 2.37
C PHE A 112 -6.72 -2.96 1.76
N LEU A 113 -5.54 -3.12 1.15
CA LEU A 113 -5.11 -4.36 0.52
C LEU A 113 -4.86 -5.46 1.54
N ASP A 114 -5.26 -6.68 1.20
CA ASP A 114 -5.15 -7.83 2.08
C ASP A 114 -4.79 -9.10 1.30
N THR A 115 -3.83 -9.85 1.83
CA THR A 115 -3.35 -11.12 1.27
C THR A 115 -3.75 -12.31 2.12
N ASN A 116 -4.50 -12.12 3.23
CA ASN A 116 -4.94 -13.21 4.10
C ASN A 116 -6.10 -14.01 3.46
N LEU A 117 -5.76 -14.72 2.38
CA LEU A 117 -6.62 -15.57 1.58
C LEU A 117 -6.09 -17.01 1.63
N LYS A 118 -6.99 -17.99 1.65
CA LYS A 118 -6.64 -19.42 1.75
C LYS A 118 -5.82 -19.93 0.56
N GLU A 119 -5.90 -19.25 -0.57
CA GLU A 119 -5.17 -19.54 -1.81
C GLU A 119 -3.69 -19.18 -1.71
N ASN A 120 -3.34 -18.26 -0.80
CA ASN A 120 -1.96 -17.87 -0.57
C ASN A 120 -1.29 -18.80 0.44
N PRO A 121 0.02 -19.05 0.29
CA PRO A 121 0.80 -19.74 1.32
C PRO A 121 0.86 -18.89 2.60
N THR A 122 1.12 -19.54 3.74
CA THR A 122 1.01 -18.93 5.08
C THR A 122 1.86 -17.66 5.22
N GLU A 123 3.07 -17.68 4.68
CA GLU A 123 4.00 -16.54 4.66
C GLU A 123 3.42 -15.32 3.92
N ILE A 124 2.73 -15.53 2.80
CA ILE A 124 2.09 -14.44 2.05
C ILE A 124 0.82 -13.97 2.74
N ARG A 125 0.08 -14.86 3.40
CA ARG A 125 -1.08 -14.49 4.23
C ARG A 125 -0.71 -13.58 5.40
N GLN A 126 0.51 -13.70 5.90
CA GLN A 126 1.03 -12.97 7.06
C GLN A 126 1.90 -11.77 6.66
N ILE A 127 2.15 -11.55 5.36
CA ILE A 127 3.04 -10.50 4.87
C ILE A 127 2.61 -9.09 5.33
N PHE A 128 1.30 -8.88 5.55
CA PHE A 128 0.72 -7.62 6.05
C PHE A 128 0.31 -7.68 7.53
N ASP A 129 1.02 -8.48 8.34
CA ASP A 129 0.75 -8.54 9.77
C ASP A 129 1.16 -7.25 10.49
N ARG A 130 2.44 -6.86 10.42
CA ARG A 130 2.98 -5.73 11.18
C ARG A 130 3.61 -4.68 10.28
N LEU A 131 3.19 -3.43 10.48
CA LEU A 131 3.71 -2.26 9.81
C LEU A 131 5.20 -2.08 10.17
N TYR A 132 6.05 -1.78 9.18
CA TYR A 132 7.49 -1.44 9.32
C TYR A 132 8.42 -2.44 10.03
N LEU A 133 7.95 -3.63 10.41
CA LEU A 133 8.81 -4.62 11.08
C LEU A 133 9.41 -5.67 10.14
N ALA A 134 8.89 -5.79 8.92
CA ALA A 134 9.49 -6.64 7.90
C ALA A 134 10.83 -6.06 7.44
N GLN A 135 11.77 -6.94 7.08
CA GLN A 135 13.11 -6.57 6.61
C GLN A 135 13.49 -7.42 5.39
N GLY A 136 14.45 -6.93 4.60
CA GLY A 136 15.00 -7.66 3.45
C GLY A 136 13.91 -8.12 2.46
N LYS A 137 13.88 -9.42 2.18
CA LYS A 137 12.94 -10.02 1.21
C LYS A 137 11.47 -9.75 1.55
N ASP A 138 11.07 -9.88 2.81
CA ASP A 138 9.66 -9.72 3.18
C ASP A 138 9.23 -8.26 3.03
N ARG A 139 10.13 -7.32 3.34
CA ARG A 139 9.91 -5.89 3.09
C ARG A 139 9.76 -5.60 1.60
N MET A 140 10.63 -6.14 0.77
CA MET A 140 10.53 -6.03 -0.69
C MET A 140 9.20 -6.59 -1.21
N LEU A 141 8.80 -7.78 -0.72
CA LEU A 141 7.53 -8.39 -1.08
C LEU A 141 6.33 -7.54 -0.67
N GLN A 142 6.35 -6.92 0.53
CA GLN A 142 5.31 -5.98 0.93
C GLN A 142 5.15 -4.85 -0.09
N GLU A 143 6.25 -4.23 -0.50
CA GLU A 143 6.22 -3.10 -1.45
C GLU A 143 5.80 -3.51 -2.86
N ILE A 144 6.25 -4.69 -3.34
CA ILE A 144 5.83 -5.24 -4.64
C ILE A 144 4.32 -5.52 -4.64
N ILE A 145 3.84 -6.25 -3.62
CA ILE A 145 2.43 -6.60 -3.48
C ILE A 145 1.57 -5.35 -3.32
N PHE A 146 2.04 -4.36 -2.54
CA PHE A 146 1.32 -3.11 -2.34
C PHE A 146 1.26 -2.26 -3.62
N GLY A 147 2.39 -2.02 -4.27
CA GLY A 147 2.46 -1.20 -5.48
C GLY A 147 1.72 -1.84 -6.66
N ILE A 148 2.14 -3.03 -7.08
CA ILE A 148 1.57 -3.71 -8.24
C ILE A 148 0.15 -4.21 -7.93
N GLY A 149 -0.05 -4.81 -6.75
CA GLY A 149 -1.37 -5.29 -6.35
C GLY A 149 -2.37 -4.16 -6.21
N GLY A 150 -1.97 -2.99 -5.68
CA GLY A 150 -2.86 -1.84 -5.58
C GLY A 150 -3.21 -1.28 -6.95
N TYR A 151 -2.25 -1.22 -7.87
CA TYR A 151 -2.47 -0.84 -9.26
C TYR A 151 -3.47 -1.78 -9.97
N GLU A 152 -3.24 -3.09 -9.90
CA GLU A 152 -4.12 -4.10 -10.53
C GLU A 152 -5.50 -4.15 -9.86
N LEU A 153 -5.60 -3.89 -8.56
CA LEU A 153 -6.87 -3.81 -7.84
C LEU A 153 -7.72 -2.64 -8.35
N LEU A 154 -7.10 -1.46 -8.50
CA LEU A 154 -7.80 -0.29 -9.03
C LEU A 154 -8.32 -0.53 -10.46
N LYS A 155 -7.54 -1.20 -11.30
CA LYS A 155 -7.96 -1.64 -12.64
C LYS A 155 -9.14 -2.59 -12.58
N ALA A 156 -9.06 -3.63 -11.75
CA ALA A 156 -10.12 -4.62 -11.60
C ALA A 156 -11.44 -4.02 -11.07
N LEU A 157 -11.35 -3.00 -10.22
CA LEU A 157 -12.50 -2.23 -9.72
C LEU A 157 -13.02 -1.17 -10.72
N GLY A 158 -12.38 -1.02 -11.89
CA GLY A 158 -12.81 -0.11 -12.95
C GLY A 158 -12.48 1.37 -12.69
N TYR A 159 -11.56 1.68 -11.79
CA TYR A 159 -11.16 3.06 -11.52
C TYR A 159 -10.40 3.67 -12.70
N LYS A 160 -10.85 4.85 -13.15
CA LYS A 160 -10.17 5.66 -14.19
C LYS A 160 -9.21 6.66 -13.54
N ILE A 161 -8.04 6.16 -13.16
CA ILE A 161 -7.00 6.97 -12.51
C ILE A 161 -6.24 7.79 -13.55
N MET A 162 -6.09 9.09 -13.31
CA MET A 162 -5.27 9.97 -14.15
C MET A 162 -3.89 10.18 -13.53
N VAL A 163 -3.82 10.31 -12.22
CA VAL A 163 -2.57 10.54 -11.48
C VAL A 163 -2.47 9.57 -10.31
N TYR A 164 -1.33 8.92 -10.18
CA TYR A 164 -0.94 8.10 -9.05
C TYR A 164 -0.01 8.93 -8.17
N HIS A 165 -0.51 9.31 -7.00
CA HIS A 165 0.28 10.01 -5.99
C HIS A 165 0.94 8.98 -5.08
N ILE A 166 2.27 8.90 -5.14
CA ILE A 166 3.11 7.99 -4.36
C ILE A 166 3.64 8.75 -3.16
N ASN A 167 3.17 8.39 -1.97
CA ASN A 167 3.66 8.97 -0.71
C ASN A 167 4.77 8.08 -0.12
N GLU A 168 6.00 8.58 -0.17
CA GLU A 168 7.26 7.85 0.02
C GLU A 168 7.46 6.67 -0.94
N SER A 169 8.65 6.07 -0.97
CA SER A 169 9.04 5.05 -1.97
C SER A 169 8.28 3.72 -1.86
N HIS A 170 7.48 3.54 -0.82
CA HIS A 170 6.84 2.28 -0.42
C HIS A 170 5.92 1.62 -1.45
N SER A 171 5.38 2.40 -2.38
CA SER A 171 4.55 1.91 -3.48
C SER A 171 5.20 2.11 -4.84
N ALA A 172 6.51 2.41 -4.89
CA ALA A 172 7.22 2.71 -6.13
C ALA A 172 7.07 1.60 -7.17
N PHE A 173 6.97 0.33 -6.76
CA PHE A 173 6.74 -0.79 -7.69
C PHE A 173 5.44 -0.69 -8.51
N LEU A 174 4.49 0.18 -8.16
CA LEU A 174 3.32 0.44 -9.02
C LEU A 174 3.73 0.96 -10.41
N THR A 175 4.88 1.64 -10.51
CA THR A 175 5.42 2.13 -11.79
C THR A 175 5.73 1.00 -12.75
N THR A 176 6.07 -0.19 -12.24
CA THR A 176 6.33 -1.38 -13.07
C THR A 176 5.05 -1.95 -13.66
N GLY A 177 3.94 -1.90 -12.91
CA GLY A 177 2.60 -2.21 -13.44
C GLY A 177 2.18 -1.22 -14.53
N LEU A 178 2.39 0.08 -14.29
CA LEU A 178 2.16 1.11 -15.30
C LEU A 178 3.02 0.92 -16.55
N LEU A 179 4.31 0.63 -16.38
CA LEU A 179 5.24 0.44 -17.49
C LEU A 179 4.85 -0.78 -18.33
N LYS A 180 4.41 -1.88 -17.70
CA LYS A 180 3.92 -3.06 -18.41
C LYS A 180 2.72 -2.74 -19.32
N ASP A 181 1.80 -1.91 -18.84
CA ASP A 181 0.58 -1.56 -19.58
C ASP A 181 0.83 -0.45 -20.64
N LEU A 182 1.65 0.55 -20.32
CA LEU A 182 1.89 1.72 -21.17
C LEU A 182 3.04 1.51 -22.16
N GLN A 183 3.97 0.61 -21.82
CA GLN A 183 5.21 0.31 -22.57
C GLN A 183 6.03 1.56 -22.92
N ASP A 184 5.98 2.59 -22.07
CA ASP A 184 6.53 3.91 -22.34
C ASP A 184 6.82 4.66 -21.03
N ILE A 185 8.10 4.91 -20.75
CA ILE A 185 8.55 5.51 -19.49
C ILE A 185 8.09 6.95 -19.34
N GLU A 186 8.05 7.74 -20.42
CA GLU A 186 7.59 9.13 -20.36
C GLU A 186 6.10 9.18 -20.00
N LYS A 187 5.30 8.27 -20.56
CA LYS A 187 3.89 8.14 -20.15
C LYS A 187 3.73 7.68 -18.71
N VAL A 188 4.63 6.87 -18.17
CA VAL A 188 4.61 6.53 -16.73
C VAL A 188 4.91 7.78 -15.90
N ARG A 189 5.94 8.56 -16.28
CA ARG A 189 6.32 9.82 -15.62
C ARG A 189 5.15 10.82 -15.59
N ASP A 190 4.41 10.97 -16.69
CA ASP A 190 3.23 11.83 -16.79
C ASP A 190 2.06 11.42 -15.86
N ARG A 191 2.08 10.18 -15.36
CA ARG A 191 1.00 9.60 -14.55
C ARG A 191 1.34 9.53 -13.07
N VAL A 192 2.55 9.85 -12.66
CA VAL A 192 3.04 9.64 -11.29
C VAL A 192 3.50 10.95 -10.67
N VAL A 193 3.06 11.21 -9.43
CA VAL A 193 3.58 12.27 -8.58
C VAL A 193 4.21 11.60 -7.36
N PHE A 194 5.50 11.84 -7.13
CA PHE A 194 6.23 11.32 -5.99
C PHE A 194 6.41 12.41 -4.92
N VAL A 195 6.13 12.07 -3.67
CA VAL A 195 6.37 12.95 -2.51
C VAL A 195 7.24 12.20 -1.52
N THR A 196 8.28 12.87 -1.03
CA THR A 196 9.13 12.38 0.07
C THR A 196 9.15 13.40 1.21
N HIS A 197 9.14 12.91 2.44
CA HIS A 197 9.16 13.69 3.67
C HIS A 197 10.51 13.62 4.37
N THR A 198 11.40 12.72 3.93
CA THR A 198 12.72 12.57 4.50
C THR A 198 13.81 13.08 3.56
N PRO A 199 14.57 14.13 3.92
CA PRO A 199 15.60 14.69 3.04
C PRO A 199 16.89 13.85 2.99
N VAL A 200 16.90 12.63 3.54
CA VAL A 200 18.11 11.82 3.73
C VAL A 200 17.96 10.45 3.07
N ALA A 201 18.93 10.11 2.22
CA ALA A 201 18.93 8.88 1.42
C ALA A 201 18.93 7.56 2.23
N ALA A 202 19.25 7.62 3.52
CA ALA A 202 19.25 6.46 4.42
C ALA A 202 17.84 6.01 4.83
N ALA A 203 16.82 6.83 4.59
CA ALA A 203 15.43 6.51 4.93
C ALA A 203 14.69 5.71 3.85
N PHE A 204 15.31 5.53 2.68
CA PHE A 204 14.72 4.73 1.61
C PHE A 204 15.08 3.26 1.75
N ASP A 205 14.09 2.40 1.59
CA ASP A 205 14.27 0.97 1.44
C ASP A 205 15.16 0.69 0.21
N LYS A 206 16.17 -0.16 0.38
CA LYS A 206 17.10 -0.58 -0.69
C LYS A 206 17.08 -2.09 -0.81
N PHE A 207 16.88 -2.56 -2.03
CA PHE A 207 16.82 -3.98 -2.34
C PHE A 207 17.94 -4.36 -3.32
N PRO A 208 18.55 -5.54 -3.17
CA PRO A 208 19.49 -6.04 -4.16
C PRO A 208 18.83 -6.13 -5.54
N ILE A 209 19.48 -5.57 -6.56
CA ILE A 209 18.92 -5.49 -7.91
C ILE A 209 18.58 -6.87 -8.50
N GLU A 210 19.38 -7.89 -8.17
CA GLU A 210 19.14 -9.26 -8.63
C GLU A 210 17.89 -9.89 -8.00
N ASP A 211 17.57 -9.53 -6.76
CA ASP A 211 16.31 -9.91 -6.13
C ASP A 211 15.15 -9.21 -6.84
N VAL A 212 15.24 -7.90 -7.06
CA VAL A 212 14.19 -7.14 -7.77
C VAL A 212 13.91 -7.74 -9.15
N LYS A 213 14.96 -8.01 -9.95
CA LYS A 213 14.84 -8.68 -11.27
C LYS A 213 14.14 -10.02 -11.18
N THR A 214 14.51 -10.84 -10.19
CA THR A 214 13.94 -12.17 -10.00
C THR A 214 12.45 -12.11 -9.70
N TYR A 215 12.03 -11.20 -8.82
CA TYR A 215 10.64 -11.09 -8.39
C TYR A 215 9.75 -10.41 -9.42
N LEU A 216 10.32 -9.51 -10.23
CA LEU A 216 9.59 -8.71 -11.23
C LEU A 216 9.77 -9.19 -12.67
N LYS A 217 10.36 -10.36 -12.90
CA LYS A 217 10.60 -10.95 -14.24
C LYS A 217 9.37 -10.94 -15.15
N ASP A 218 8.16 -11.03 -14.58
CA ASP A 218 6.89 -11.07 -15.32
C ASP A 218 6.33 -9.68 -15.69
N TYR A 219 6.95 -8.60 -15.21
CA TYR A 219 6.61 -7.20 -15.51
C TYR A 219 7.64 -6.49 -16.38
N ILE A 220 8.86 -7.02 -16.46
CA ILE A 220 10.02 -6.34 -17.05
C ILE A 220 10.57 -7.09 -18.29
N LYS A 221 9.79 -7.99 -18.91
CA LYS A 221 10.27 -8.89 -19.98
C LYS A 221 10.98 -8.19 -21.15
N ASP A 222 10.64 -6.93 -21.44
CA ASP A 222 11.15 -6.17 -22.59
C ASP A 222 11.69 -4.77 -22.24
N ALA A 223 11.72 -4.38 -20.96
CA ALA A 223 12.26 -3.08 -20.53
C ALA A 223 13.68 -3.26 -19.99
N ASN A 224 14.61 -2.43 -20.46
CA ASN A 224 15.96 -2.41 -19.89
C ASN A 224 15.86 -1.87 -18.46
N MET A 225 16.25 -2.67 -17.47
CA MET A 225 16.18 -2.30 -16.04
C MET A 225 17.05 -1.10 -15.68
N GLU A 226 18.00 -0.73 -16.53
CA GLU A 226 18.80 0.51 -16.38
C GLU A 226 17.98 1.78 -16.63
N ASP A 227 16.81 1.67 -17.26
CA ASP A 227 15.93 2.79 -17.60
C ASP A 227 14.80 3.01 -16.57
N LEU A 228 14.62 2.06 -15.62
CA LEU A 228 13.62 2.08 -14.54
C LEU A 228 14.18 2.75 -13.27
#